data_AF-A0A402BWQ5-F1
#
_entry.id   AF-A0A402BWQ5-F1
#
_cell.length_a   1.000
_cell.length_b   1.000
_cell.length_c   1.000
_cell.angle_alpha   90.00
_cell.angle_beta   90.00
_cell.angle_gamma   90.00
#
_symmetry.space_group_name_H-M   'P 1'
#
loop_
_entity.id
_entity.type
_entity.pdbx_description
1 polymer ?
#
loop_
_entity_poly.entity_id
_entity_poly.type
_entity_poly.pdbx_seq_one_letter_code
_entity_poly.pdbx_strand_id
1 'polypeptide(L)'
;MTSIDYTSLPLARLAVPVEQLMRIFTSNSGCKIGESTVVSKKLHIYNAVQPQEIQIMYNVDAGCLFYNRQDCNKIIHLDCFHECGQVDHHLVAAALRDAVSYYNTLVDAHPELSRTSIDPNLIDIQTSTGGGRITGNLAYGQKLALQNAHKNHVHVAALLPDRHTACLFFIVLAVESAIVACNLELRCIEKLTLAASSGNQLMDLSDYTDQTDSFLKSDTPSPQTQSDCQQTDGHSKEGEQSTYSIDQNPTAASLGSLNSQKRADSGQCDQQTLLGFPGSQEALPQQSCSRDHPMNSSNLHTIPDIEQHIRKLLKANQQNRQSKSKRSQHSDSFTAPRKLGYLAANNFADTLLDITATVQAAAARKLSTKNAAFHISGVDLRFNTVHAPQKSDICMILDASASMEGARLQTAKMLISRLMRSTICRLSLITFQDTTAQVRLPFSRSENSLTAALHSIQPYGATPLALGLRTGLEYLKTVHTHNPLMVLITDGLPSYASGNTDDPLIDAMTAAREIKALNYKFTCIGLESQQNYLIELAKLAGGTIYNKDNIVS
;
A
#
# COMPACT_ATOMS: atom_id res chain seq x y z
N MET A 1 -11.87 -26.66 -17.06
CA MET A 1 -12.64 -25.41 -16.99
C MET A 1 -14.00 -25.65 -17.62
N THR A 2 -15.10 -25.34 -16.95
CA THR A 2 -16.43 -25.23 -17.60
C THR A 2 -16.36 -24.12 -18.64
N SER A 3 -17.01 -24.27 -19.80
CA SER A 3 -16.98 -23.22 -20.83
C SER A 3 -17.55 -21.92 -20.26
N ILE A 4 -16.80 -20.83 -20.38
CA ILE A 4 -17.24 -19.50 -19.93
C ILE A 4 -18.46 -19.10 -20.76
N ASP A 5 -19.53 -18.67 -20.10
CA ASP A 5 -20.75 -18.25 -20.76
C ASP A 5 -20.70 -16.77 -21.16
N TYR A 6 -20.26 -16.53 -22.40
CA TYR A 6 -20.21 -15.20 -23.00
C TYR A 6 -21.57 -14.67 -23.47
N THR A 7 -22.65 -15.46 -23.41
CA THR A 7 -23.99 -15.02 -23.87
C THR A 7 -24.57 -13.89 -23.02
N SER A 8 -24.04 -13.70 -21.81
CA SER A 8 -24.33 -12.58 -20.92
C SER A 8 -23.87 -11.21 -21.46
N LEU A 9 -23.02 -11.17 -22.48
CA LEU A 9 -22.42 -9.96 -23.07
C LEU A 9 -22.84 -9.71 -24.54
N PRO A 10 -24.13 -9.45 -24.84
CA PRO A 10 -24.53 -9.12 -26.21
C PRO A 10 -23.96 -7.76 -26.63
N LEU A 11 -23.40 -7.69 -27.85
CA LEU A 11 -22.75 -6.47 -28.39
C LEU A 11 -23.64 -5.22 -28.31
N ALA A 12 -24.95 -5.38 -28.51
CA ALA A 12 -25.92 -4.28 -28.42
C ALA A 12 -25.96 -3.63 -27.02
N ARG A 13 -25.77 -4.39 -25.94
CA ARG A 13 -25.73 -3.84 -24.57
C ARG A 13 -24.40 -3.14 -24.27
N LEU A 14 -23.34 -3.46 -25.01
CA LEU A 14 -22.01 -2.89 -24.80
C LEU A 14 -21.81 -1.54 -25.52
N ALA A 15 -22.72 -1.13 -26.40
CA ALA A 15 -22.57 0.10 -27.18
C ALA A 15 -22.31 1.35 -26.31
N VAL A 16 -23.13 1.56 -25.26
CA VAL A 16 -22.97 2.73 -24.37
C VAL A 16 -21.69 2.64 -23.51
N PRO A 17 -21.39 1.52 -22.82
CA PRO A 17 -20.13 1.36 -22.11
C PRO A 17 -18.88 1.53 -23.00
N VAL A 18 -18.93 1.04 -24.24
CA VAL A 18 -17.82 1.18 -25.21
C VAL A 18 -17.60 2.64 -25.57
N GLU A 19 -18.66 3.40 -25.82
CA GLU A 19 -18.54 4.83 -26.09
C GLU A 19 -17.92 5.60 -24.91
N GLN A 20 -18.30 5.25 -23.68
CA GLN A 20 -17.70 5.82 -22.47
C GLN A 20 -16.21 5.49 -22.36
N LEU A 21 -15.83 4.23 -22.58
CA LEU A 21 -14.42 3.79 -22.60
C LEU A 21 -13.60 4.56 -23.62
N MET A 22 -14.13 4.73 -24.84
CA MET A 22 -13.46 5.47 -25.90
C MET A 22 -13.20 6.94 -25.52
N ARG A 23 -14.15 7.61 -24.86
CA ARG A 23 -13.95 8.98 -24.34
C ARG A 23 -12.91 9.02 -23.21
N ILE A 24 -12.84 7.98 -22.38
CA ILE A 24 -11.87 7.91 -21.28
C ILE A 24 -10.45 7.75 -21.85
N PHE A 25 -10.28 6.90 -22.86
CA PHE A 25 -9.00 6.70 -23.55
C PHE A 25 -8.47 7.93 -24.28
N THR A 26 -9.33 8.86 -24.72
CA THR A 26 -8.88 10.14 -25.29
C THR A 26 -8.52 11.18 -24.22
N SER A 27 -8.97 11.01 -22.98
CA SER A 27 -8.80 11.97 -21.89
C SER A 27 -7.57 11.74 -20.99
N ASN A 28 -6.62 10.87 -21.38
CA ASN A 28 -5.47 10.45 -20.55
C ASN A 28 -5.86 9.95 -19.14
N SER A 29 -7.06 9.40 -19.00
CA SER A 29 -7.59 8.85 -17.75
C SER A 29 -7.75 7.33 -17.86
N GLY A 30 -8.31 6.71 -16.84
CA GLY A 30 -8.80 5.33 -16.91
C GLY A 30 -10.07 5.14 -16.08
N CYS A 31 -10.60 3.94 -16.13
CA CYS A 31 -11.85 3.60 -15.47
C CYS A 31 -11.87 2.15 -15.01
N LYS A 32 -12.95 1.80 -14.30
CA LYS A 32 -13.21 0.42 -13.92
C LYS A 32 -14.07 -0.29 -14.96
N ILE A 33 -13.78 -1.55 -15.20
CA ILE A 33 -14.73 -2.48 -15.82
C ILE A 33 -15.14 -3.44 -14.70
N GLY A 34 -16.43 -3.48 -14.38
CA GLY A 34 -16.91 -4.20 -13.20
C GLY A 34 -16.37 -3.61 -11.89
N GLU A 35 -16.16 -4.47 -10.90
CA GLU A 35 -15.69 -4.07 -9.57
C GLU A 35 -14.19 -4.34 -9.37
N SER A 36 -13.62 -5.29 -10.10
CA SER A 36 -12.26 -5.84 -9.91
C SER A 36 -11.21 -5.32 -10.89
N THR A 37 -11.60 -4.74 -12.03
CA THR A 37 -10.65 -4.41 -13.10
C THR A 37 -10.49 -2.91 -13.30
N VAL A 38 -9.23 -2.45 -13.43
CA VAL A 38 -8.88 -1.12 -13.95
C VAL A 38 -8.40 -1.22 -15.38
N VAL A 39 -8.86 -0.32 -16.24
CA VAL A 39 -8.40 -0.20 -17.63
C VAL A 39 -8.01 1.24 -17.96
N SER A 40 -6.85 1.41 -18.60
CA SER A 40 -6.40 2.70 -19.12
C SER A 40 -5.34 2.52 -20.22
N LYS A 41 -4.82 3.62 -20.78
CA LYS A 41 -3.61 3.61 -21.63
C LYS A 41 -2.35 4.01 -20.85
N LYS A 42 -2.50 4.17 -19.53
CA LYS A 42 -1.53 4.75 -18.60
C LYS A 42 -1.07 3.72 -17.58
N LEU A 43 0.04 4.01 -16.92
CA LEU A 43 0.53 3.17 -15.83
C LEU A 43 -0.47 3.20 -14.66
N HIS A 44 -0.75 2.03 -14.10
CA HIS A 44 -1.48 1.89 -12.83
C HIS A 44 -0.48 1.63 -11.71
N ILE A 45 -0.71 2.28 -10.57
CA ILE A 45 0.05 2.06 -9.34
C ILE A 45 -0.97 1.93 -8.22
N TYR A 46 -0.72 1.06 -7.26
CA TYR A 46 -1.51 0.99 -6.04
C TYR A 46 -0.61 1.12 -4.83
N ASN A 47 -1.18 1.61 -3.73
CA ASN A 47 -0.48 1.63 -2.45
C ASN A 47 -0.85 0.37 -1.68
N ALA A 48 0.12 -0.44 -1.28
CA ALA A 48 -0.13 -1.65 -0.48
C ALA A 48 -0.84 -1.37 0.86
N VAL A 49 -0.78 -0.13 1.37
CA VAL A 49 -1.51 0.32 2.58
C VAL A 49 -2.99 0.63 2.28
N GLN A 50 -3.30 0.98 1.03
CA GLN A 50 -4.65 1.29 0.55
C GLN A 50 -4.91 0.56 -0.76
N PRO A 51 -4.91 -0.78 -0.78
CA PRO A 51 -5.03 -1.56 -2.02
C PRO A 51 -6.34 -1.29 -2.76
N GLN A 52 -7.40 -0.87 -2.06
CA GLN A 52 -8.68 -0.49 -2.63
C GLN A 52 -8.64 0.78 -3.50
N GLU A 53 -7.54 1.55 -3.44
CA GLU A 53 -7.32 2.75 -4.24
C GLU A 53 -6.24 2.50 -5.30
N ILE A 54 -6.62 2.68 -6.57
CA ILE A 54 -5.69 2.57 -7.70
C ILE A 54 -5.41 3.98 -8.26
N GLN A 55 -4.14 4.29 -8.39
CA GLN A 55 -3.63 5.53 -8.97
C GLN A 55 -3.32 5.31 -10.44
N ILE A 56 -3.81 6.20 -11.28
CA ILE A 56 -3.53 6.22 -12.72
C ILE A 56 -2.56 7.37 -12.97
N MET A 57 -1.38 7.02 -13.46
CA MET A 57 -0.31 7.97 -13.76
C MET A 57 -0.58 8.63 -15.11
N TYR A 58 -1.36 9.71 -15.14
CA TYR A 58 -1.90 10.26 -16.40
C TYR A 58 -0.83 10.74 -17.39
N ASN A 59 0.39 11.03 -16.92
CA ASN A 59 1.53 11.45 -17.73
C ASN A 59 2.53 10.32 -18.06
N VAL A 60 2.25 9.07 -17.67
CA VAL A 60 3.10 7.90 -17.98
C VAL A 60 2.33 6.93 -18.86
N ASP A 61 2.76 6.79 -20.11
CA ASP A 61 2.16 5.86 -21.08
C ASP A 61 2.60 4.42 -20.85
N ALA A 62 1.65 3.49 -20.73
CA ALA A 62 1.95 2.08 -20.44
C ALA A 62 2.70 1.40 -21.61
N GLY A 63 2.36 1.74 -22.86
CA GLY A 63 3.00 1.16 -24.03
C GLY A 63 4.45 1.61 -24.19
N CYS A 64 4.72 2.90 -23.97
CA CYS A 64 6.08 3.42 -23.94
C CYS A 64 6.89 2.81 -22.80
N LEU A 65 6.29 2.67 -21.63
CA LEU A 65 6.97 2.18 -20.43
C LEU A 65 7.33 0.68 -20.50
N PHE A 66 6.35 -0.17 -20.81
CA PHE A 66 6.53 -1.63 -20.76
C PHE A 66 7.08 -2.23 -22.05
N TYR A 67 6.77 -1.61 -23.19
CA TYR A 67 7.09 -2.16 -24.51
C TYR A 67 8.04 -1.29 -25.33
N ASN A 68 8.58 -0.23 -24.73
CA ASN A 68 9.50 0.72 -25.37
C ASN A 68 8.99 1.25 -26.70
N ARG A 69 7.66 1.43 -26.82
CA ARG A 69 7.02 1.95 -28.01
C ARG A 69 7.25 3.45 -28.14
N GLN A 70 7.46 3.91 -29.37
CA GLN A 70 7.54 5.34 -29.68
C GLN A 70 6.15 5.98 -29.83
N ASP A 71 5.14 5.20 -30.22
CA ASP A 71 3.77 5.66 -30.40
C ASP A 71 2.95 5.51 -29.11
N CYS A 72 2.81 6.63 -28.39
CA CYS A 72 2.00 6.73 -27.18
C CYS A 72 0.51 6.40 -27.43
N ASN A 73 -0.18 5.98 -26.38
CA ASN A 73 -1.63 5.78 -26.29
C ASN A 73 -2.18 4.69 -27.23
N LYS A 74 -1.38 3.67 -27.53
CA LYS A 74 -1.77 2.53 -28.36
C LYS A 74 -2.07 1.27 -27.57
N ILE A 75 -1.29 0.99 -26.53
CA ILE A 75 -1.49 -0.17 -25.68
C ILE A 75 -2.58 0.13 -24.66
N ILE A 76 -3.57 -0.76 -24.60
CA ILE A 76 -4.56 -0.80 -23.54
C ILE A 76 -3.97 -1.67 -22.43
N HIS A 77 -3.87 -1.07 -21.25
CA HIS A 77 -3.32 -1.66 -20.05
C HIS A 77 -4.46 -1.97 -19.08
N LEU A 78 -4.50 -3.21 -18.59
CA LEU A 78 -5.59 -3.73 -17.79
C LEU A 78 -5.06 -4.55 -16.63
N ASP A 79 -5.47 -4.21 -15.41
CA ASP A 79 -5.14 -4.97 -14.20
C ASP A 79 -6.44 -5.44 -13.53
N CYS A 80 -6.60 -6.76 -13.42
CA CYS A 80 -7.72 -7.39 -12.71
C CYS A 80 -7.24 -7.87 -11.34
N PHE A 81 -7.77 -7.25 -10.28
CA PHE A 81 -7.28 -7.44 -8.92
C PHE A 81 -7.99 -8.59 -8.20
N HIS A 82 -7.21 -9.34 -7.43
CA HIS A 82 -7.68 -10.47 -6.63
C HIS A 82 -6.96 -10.49 -5.27
N GLU A 83 -7.42 -11.34 -4.36
CA GLU A 83 -6.69 -11.61 -3.12
C GLU A 83 -5.28 -12.13 -3.42
N CYS A 84 -4.33 -11.92 -2.50
CA CYS A 84 -2.95 -12.35 -2.74
C CYS A 84 -2.87 -13.87 -2.90
N GLY A 85 -2.46 -14.32 -4.09
CA GLY A 85 -2.47 -15.74 -4.42
C GLY A 85 -1.76 -16.02 -5.74
N GLN A 86 -1.66 -17.31 -6.08
CA GLN A 86 -1.08 -17.73 -7.34
C GLN A 86 -2.18 -17.96 -8.38
N VAL A 87 -2.18 -17.14 -9.43
CA VAL A 87 -2.99 -17.36 -10.63
C VAL A 87 -2.14 -18.03 -11.70
N ASP A 88 -2.62 -19.13 -12.26
CA ASP A 88 -1.94 -19.83 -13.34
C ASP A 88 -2.07 -19.07 -14.67
N HIS A 89 -0.96 -18.52 -15.16
CA HIS A 89 -0.90 -17.83 -16.45
C HIS A 89 -1.31 -18.69 -17.65
N HIS A 90 -1.09 -20.01 -17.63
CA HIS A 90 -1.55 -20.87 -18.74
C HIS A 90 -3.07 -20.95 -18.80
N LEU A 91 -3.72 -21.00 -17.64
CA LEU A 91 -5.17 -21.00 -17.53
C LEU A 91 -5.76 -19.66 -18.01
N VAL A 92 -5.17 -18.53 -17.58
CA VAL A 92 -5.56 -17.20 -18.05
C VAL A 92 -5.38 -17.06 -19.56
N ALA A 93 -4.22 -17.47 -20.11
CA ALA A 93 -3.96 -17.40 -21.54
C ALA A 93 -4.96 -18.24 -22.35
N ALA A 94 -5.32 -19.42 -21.88
CA ALA A 94 -6.34 -20.25 -22.51
C ALA A 94 -7.70 -19.55 -22.52
N ALA A 95 -8.14 -19.03 -21.38
CA ALA A 95 -9.40 -18.30 -21.26
C ALA A 95 -9.45 -17.07 -22.19
N LEU A 96 -8.34 -16.32 -22.30
CA LEU A 96 -8.24 -15.16 -23.19
C LEU A 96 -8.28 -15.54 -24.67
N ARG A 97 -7.60 -16.62 -25.08
CA ARG A 97 -7.69 -17.13 -26.47
C ARG A 97 -9.12 -17.50 -26.82
N ASP A 98 -9.82 -18.17 -25.91
CA ASP A 98 -11.22 -18.54 -26.09
C ASP A 98 -12.13 -17.29 -26.19
N ALA A 99 -11.90 -16.28 -25.34
CA ALA A 99 -12.64 -15.02 -25.37
C ALA A 99 -12.46 -14.27 -26.70
N VAL A 100 -11.22 -14.15 -27.19
CA VAL A 100 -10.89 -13.48 -28.45
C VAL A 100 -11.48 -14.25 -29.63
N SER A 101 -11.39 -15.58 -29.62
CA SER A 101 -11.97 -16.45 -30.65
C SER A 101 -13.49 -16.30 -30.71
N TYR A 102 -14.16 -16.32 -29.55
CA TYR A 102 -15.60 -16.10 -29.46
C TYR A 102 -16.01 -14.71 -29.96
N TYR A 103 -15.29 -13.67 -29.53
CA TYR A 103 -15.55 -12.30 -29.97
C TYR A 103 -15.36 -12.12 -31.49
N ASN A 104 -14.30 -12.69 -32.07
CA ASN A 104 -14.07 -12.65 -33.51
C ASN A 104 -15.20 -13.35 -34.27
N THR A 105 -15.69 -14.49 -33.77
CA THR A 105 -16.86 -15.18 -34.35
C THR A 105 -18.12 -14.31 -34.31
N LEU A 106 -18.34 -13.56 -33.22
CA LEU A 106 -19.44 -12.60 -33.13
C LEU A 106 -19.27 -11.44 -34.11
N VAL A 107 -18.06 -10.91 -34.26
CA VAL A 107 -17.75 -9.81 -35.18
C VAL A 107 -17.96 -10.24 -36.64
N ASP A 108 -17.59 -11.46 -37.00
CA ASP A 108 -17.80 -12.00 -38.34
C ASP A 108 -19.29 -12.11 -38.72
N ALA A 109 -20.16 -12.32 -37.73
CA ALA A 109 -21.60 -12.28 -37.93
C ALA A 109 -22.17 -10.86 -38.12
N HIS A 110 -21.37 -9.80 -37.91
CA HIS A 110 -21.78 -8.38 -38.02
C HIS A 110 -21.00 -7.67 -39.15
N PRO A 111 -21.61 -7.46 -40.34
CA PRO A 111 -20.93 -6.91 -41.52
C PRO A 111 -20.22 -5.57 -41.31
N GLU A 112 -20.70 -4.74 -40.38
CA GLU A 112 -20.11 -3.42 -40.09
C GLU A 112 -18.80 -3.50 -39.29
N LEU A 113 -18.60 -4.59 -38.52
CA LEU A 113 -17.41 -4.84 -37.69
C LEU A 113 -16.44 -5.83 -38.35
N SER A 114 -16.93 -6.73 -39.22
CA SER A 114 -16.21 -7.86 -39.84
C SER A 114 -15.03 -7.47 -40.76
N ARG A 115 -14.80 -6.18 -41.04
CA ARG A 115 -13.66 -5.76 -41.89
C ARG A 115 -12.29 -6.06 -41.29
N THR A 116 -12.21 -6.29 -39.98
CA THR A 116 -11.00 -6.82 -39.31
C THR A 116 -11.37 -7.65 -38.09
N SER A 117 -10.47 -8.55 -37.71
CA SER A 117 -10.52 -9.31 -36.47
C SER A 117 -9.47 -8.81 -35.47
N ILE A 118 -9.59 -9.25 -34.22
CA ILE A 118 -8.55 -9.08 -33.21
C ILE A 118 -7.50 -10.17 -33.41
N ASP A 119 -6.23 -9.75 -33.50
CA ASP A 119 -5.11 -10.67 -33.50
C ASP A 119 -4.75 -11.06 -32.05
N PRO A 120 -4.91 -12.33 -31.64
CA PRO A 120 -4.53 -12.76 -30.30
C PRO A 120 -3.01 -12.68 -30.06
N ASN A 121 -2.17 -12.51 -31.09
CA ASN A 121 -0.74 -12.29 -30.90
C ASN A 121 -0.41 -10.91 -30.32
N LEU A 122 -1.36 -9.98 -30.34
CA LEU A 122 -1.20 -8.63 -29.82
C LEU A 122 -1.79 -8.50 -28.40
N ILE A 123 -1.76 -9.59 -27.63
CA ILE A 123 -2.20 -9.64 -26.24
C ILE A 123 -1.16 -10.40 -25.43
N ASP A 124 -0.65 -9.72 -24.41
CA ASP A 124 0.27 -10.29 -23.43
C ASP A 124 -0.39 -10.35 -22.07
N ILE A 125 0.06 -11.31 -21.27
CA ILE A 125 -0.34 -11.44 -19.87
C ILE A 125 0.87 -11.54 -18.96
N GLN A 126 0.67 -11.15 -17.71
CA GLN A 126 1.60 -11.43 -16.63
C GLN A 126 0.82 -11.73 -15.35
N THR A 127 1.23 -12.79 -14.66
CA THR A 127 0.70 -13.22 -13.36
C THR A 127 1.84 -13.53 -12.40
N SER A 128 1.53 -13.94 -11.18
CA SER A 128 2.51 -14.43 -10.22
C SER A 128 3.18 -15.76 -10.57
N THR A 129 2.72 -16.49 -11.59
CA THR A 129 3.30 -17.78 -11.98
C THR A 129 4.10 -17.70 -13.29
N GLY A 130 4.01 -16.58 -14.00
CA GLY A 130 4.62 -16.38 -15.31
C GLY A 130 3.78 -15.46 -16.21
N GLY A 131 4.20 -15.34 -17.46
CA GLY A 131 3.57 -14.47 -18.45
C GLY A 131 4.11 -14.67 -19.87
N GLY A 132 3.84 -13.68 -20.71
CA GLY A 132 4.18 -13.65 -22.13
C GLY A 132 2.95 -13.50 -23.02
N ARG A 133 3.18 -13.64 -24.34
CA ARG A 133 2.10 -13.55 -25.32
C ARG A 133 1.11 -14.71 -25.14
N ILE A 134 -0.20 -14.44 -25.21
CA ILE A 134 -1.22 -15.49 -24.98
C ILE A 134 -1.18 -16.62 -26.02
N THR A 135 -0.59 -16.40 -27.19
CA THR A 135 -0.35 -17.41 -28.23
C THR A 135 1.08 -17.97 -28.22
N GLY A 136 1.95 -17.43 -27.36
CA GLY A 136 3.35 -17.81 -27.22
C GLY A 136 3.55 -19.10 -26.42
N ASN A 137 4.81 -19.37 -26.08
CA ASN A 137 5.17 -20.53 -25.26
C ASN A 137 4.89 -20.32 -23.76
N LEU A 138 4.56 -19.09 -23.34
CA LEU A 138 4.26 -18.70 -21.96
C LEU A 138 5.40 -19.02 -20.96
N ALA A 139 6.64 -19.13 -21.45
CA ALA A 139 7.80 -19.44 -20.62
C ALA A 139 8.48 -18.20 -20.02
N TYR A 140 7.84 -17.03 -20.10
CA TYR A 140 8.39 -15.73 -19.71
C TYR A 140 7.85 -15.26 -18.37
N GLY A 141 8.37 -14.14 -17.89
CA GLY A 141 7.88 -13.52 -16.66
C GLY A 141 8.19 -14.33 -15.41
N GLN A 142 9.30 -15.08 -15.43
CA GLN A 142 9.70 -16.03 -14.39
C GLN A 142 10.62 -15.39 -13.35
N LYS A 143 11.09 -14.15 -13.57
CA LYS A 143 11.84 -13.40 -12.57
C LYS A 143 11.01 -13.29 -11.28
N LEU A 144 11.61 -13.66 -10.15
CA LEU A 144 10.91 -13.68 -8.86
C LEU A 144 10.29 -12.32 -8.52
N ALA A 145 11.04 -11.21 -8.66
CA ALA A 145 10.49 -9.85 -8.44
C ALA A 145 9.21 -9.59 -9.27
N LEU A 146 9.21 -9.99 -10.54
CA LEU A 146 8.09 -9.85 -11.47
C LEU A 146 6.93 -10.80 -11.15
N GLN A 147 7.19 -11.97 -10.56
CA GLN A 147 6.11 -12.83 -10.06
C GLN A 147 5.46 -12.24 -8.80
N ASN A 148 6.26 -11.68 -7.90
CA ASN A 148 5.73 -11.07 -6.68
C ASN A 148 4.95 -9.79 -6.96
N ALA A 149 5.33 -9.10 -8.02
CA ALA A 149 4.59 -7.99 -8.58
C ALA A 149 3.11 -8.28 -8.80
N HIS A 150 2.86 -9.45 -9.38
CA HIS A 150 1.57 -9.85 -9.92
C HIS A 150 0.88 -10.86 -8.99
N LYS A 151 1.21 -10.86 -7.69
CA LYS A 151 0.57 -11.72 -6.67
C LYS A 151 -0.87 -11.34 -6.34
N ASN A 152 -1.28 -10.12 -6.66
CA ASN A 152 -2.60 -9.60 -6.30
C ASN A 152 -3.38 -9.03 -7.49
N HIS A 153 -2.85 -9.23 -8.70
CA HIS A 153 -3.55 -8.89 -9.93
C HIS A 153 -3.03 -9.72 -11.09
N VAL A 154 -3.91 -9.93 -12.06
CA VAL A 154 -3.56 -10.37 -13.40
C VAL A 154 -3.39 -9.14 -14.27
N HIS A 155 -2.19 -8.97 -14.81
CA HIS A 155 -1.87 -7.91 -15.75
C HIS A 155 -2.10 -8.38 -17.18
N VAL A 156 -2.76 -7.55 -17.98
CA VAL A 156 -3.03 -7.77 -19.40
C VAL A 156 -2.70 -6.51 -20.18
N ALA A 157 -1.93 -6.67 -21.25
CA ALA A 157 -1.67 -5.59 -22.20
C ALA A 157 -2.15 -6.01 -23.59
N ALA A 158 -2.87 -5.13 -24.26
CA ALA A 158 -3.45 -5.43 -25.56
C ALA A 158 -3.35 -4.25 -26.53
N LEU A 159 -2.97 -4.52 -27.78
CA LEU A 159 -3.09 -3.57 -28.89
C LEU A 159 -4.36 -3.90 -29.67
N LEU A 160 -5.45 -3.19 -29.35
CA LEU A 160 -6.76 -3.39 -29.97
C LEU A 160 -7.14 -2.18 -30.84
N PRO A 161 -7.66 -2.39 -32.06
CA PRO A 161 -8.28 -1.30 -32.82
C PRO A 161 -9.50 -0.73 -32.07
N ASP A 162 -9.69 0.59 -32.12
CA ASP A 162 -10.77 1.31 -31.40
C ASP A 162 -12.18 0.74 -31.66
N ARG A 163 -12.45 0.25 -32.88
CA ARG A 163 -13.72 -0.39 -33.24
C ARG A 163 -14.00 -1.71 -32.51
N HIS A 164 -12.98 -2.31 -31.90
CA HIS A 164 -13.09 -3.56 -31.15
C HIS A 164 -12.93 -3.38 -29.64
N THR A 165 -13.10 -2.17 -29.11
CA THR A 165 -13.09 -1.89 -27.67
C THR A 165 -14.08 -2.75 -26.88
N ALA A 166 -15.17 -3.21 -27.51
CA ALA A 166 -16.11 -4.16 -26.89
C ALA A 166 -15.45 -5.47 -26.43
N CYS A 167 -14.34 -5.89 -27.05
CA CYS A 167 -13.62 -7.10 -26.64
C CYS A 167 -13.05 -7.02 -25.22
N LEU A 168 -12.81 -5.81 -24.69
CA LEU A 168 -12.31 -5.63 -23.32
C LEU A 168 -13.25 -6.27 -22.29
N PHE A 169 -14.57 -6.22 -22.51
CA PHE A 169 -15.53 -6.86 -21.60
C PHE A 169 -15.43 -8.39 -21.60
N PHE A 170 -15.12 -8.99 -22.77
CA PHE A 170 -14.89 -10.44 -22.89
C PHE A 170 -13.58 -10.85 -22.24
N ILE A 171 -12.52 -10.04 -22.42
CA ILE A 171 -11.23 -10.22 -21.77
C ILE A 171 -11.38 -10.18 -20.25
N VAL A 172 -12.10 -9.19 -19.71
CA VAL A 172 -12.34 -9.07 -18.26
C VAL A 172 -13.08 -10.29 -17.73
N LEU A 173 -14.18 -10.68 -18.36
CA LEU A 173 -14.95 -11.85 -17.94
C LEU A 173 -14.09 -13.13 -17.95
N ALA A 174 -13.21 -13.29 -18.94
CA ALA A 174 -12.30 -14.42 -19.04
C ALA A 174 -11.25 -14.45 -17.92
N VAL A 175 -10.65 -13.30 -17.62
CA VAL A 175 -9.67 -13.16 -16.53
C VAL A 175 -10.33 -13.38 -15.17
N GLU A 176 -11.49 -12.79 -14.93
CA GLU A 176 -12.25 -12.98 -13.68
C GLU A 176 -12.65 -14.45 -13.47
N SER A 177 -13.13 -15.10 -14.53
CA SER A 177 -13.45 -16.53 -14.49
C SER A 177 -12.22 -17.40 -14.23
N ALA A 178 -11.06 -17.03 -14.78
CA ALA A 178 -9.79 -17.70 -14.55
C ALA A 178 -9.30 -17.57 -13.10
N ILE A 179 -9.39 -16.37 -12.52
CA ILE A 179 -9.04 -16.11 -11.11
C ILE A 179 -9.93 -16.95 -10.18
N VAL A 180 -11.25 -16.95 -10.41
CA VAL A 180 -12.19 -17.72 -9.60
C VAL A 180 -11.93 -19.23 -9.74
N ALA A 181 -11.55 -19.71 -10.93
CA ALA A 181 -11.17 -21.10 -11.15
C ALA A 181 -9.89 -21.51 -10.40
N CYS A 182 -9.03 -20.55 -10.03
CA CYS A 182 -7.89 -20.76 -9.14
C CYS A 182 -8.27 -20.71 -7.64
N ASN A 183 -9.55 -20.68 -7.30
CA ASN A 183 -10.07 -20.52 -5.94
C ASN A 183 -9.58 -19.24 -5.24
N LEU A 184 -9.47 -18.15 -5.99
CA LEU A 184 -9.15 -16.83 -5.45
C LEU A 184 -10.36 -15.90 -5.51
N GLU A 185 -10.51 -15.07 -4.49
CA GLU A 185 -11.52 -14.03 -4.44
C GLU A 185 -11.12 -12.79 -5.28
N LEU A 186 -12.08 -12.28 -6.06
CA LEU A 186 -11.92 -11.00 -6.76
C LEU A 186 -11.92 -9.84 -5.77
N ARG A 187 -11.06 -8.86 -6.01
CA ARG A 187 -10.88 -7.73 -5.10
C ARG A 187 -11.52 -6.47 -5.68
N CYS A 188 -12.48 -5.91 -4.95
CA CYS A 188 -13.14 -4.66 -5.35
C CYS A 188 -12.18 -3.46 -5.27
N ILE A 189 -12.27 -2.59 -6.28
CA ILE A 189 -11.61 -1.29 -6.34
C ILE A 189 -12.61 -0.22 -5.91
N GLU A 190 -12.42 0.33 -4.71
CA GLU A 190 -13.31 1.35 -4.15
C GLU A 190 -13.07 2.73 -4.76
N LYS A 191 -11.82 3.04 -5.14
CA LYS A 191 -11.44 4.39 -5.57
C LYS A 191 -10.41 4.38 -6.69
N LEU A 192 -10.60 5.27 -7.66
CA LEU A 192 -9.61 5.62 -8.69
C LEU A 192 -9.16 7.06 -8.48
N THR A 193 -7.86 7.31 -8.56
CA THR A 193 -7.29 8.66 -8.50
C THR A 193 -6.31 8.91 -9.63
N LEU A 194 -6.26 10.13 -10.13
CA LEU A 194 -5.25 10.56 -11.09
C LEU A 194 -4.04 11.14 -10.35
N ALA A 195 -2.85 10.72 -10.73
CA ALA A 195 -1.59 11.22 -10.20
C ALA A 195 -0.60 11.53 -11.34
N ALA A 196 0.33 12.46 -11.10
CA ALA A 196 1.39 12.78 -12.04
C ALA A 196 2.71 12.21 -11.54
N SER A 197 3.51 11.64 -12.44
CA SER A 197 4.91 11.30 -12.16
C SER A 197 5.73 12.60 -12.13
N SER A 198 6.48 12.82 -11.05
CA SER A 198 7.38 13.97 -10.93
C SER A 198 8.68 13.66 -11.68
N GLY A 199 9.08 14.50 -12.64
CA GLY A 199 10.12 14.23 -13.66
C GLY A 199 11.54 13.86 -13.18
N ASN A 200 11.80 13.72 -11.88
CA ASN A 200 13.06 13.25 -11.32
C ASN A 200 13.01 11.82 -10.72
N GLN A 201 11.83 11.18 -10.72
CA GLN A 201 11.74 9.76 -10.38
C GLN A 201 11.85 8.93 -11.65
N LEU A 202 13.06 8.48 -11.96
CA LEU A 202 13.18 7.21 -12.67
C LEU A 202 12.49 6.16 -11.81
N MET A 203 11.29 5.77 -12.20
CA MET A 203 10.67 4.54 -11.70
C MET A 203 11.58 3.41 -12.11
N ASP A 204 12.21 2.74 -11.13
CA ASP A 204 13.04 1.57 -11.40
C ASP A 204 12.13 0.43 -11.87
N LEU A 205 12.05 0.27 -13.20
CA LEU A 205 11.25 -0.77 -13.85
C LEU A 205 11.95 -2.12 -13.84
N SER A 206 13.16 -2.24 -13.27
CA SER A 206 13.92 -3.48 -13.35
C SER A 206 13.15 -4.68 -12.79
N ASP A 207 12.28 -4.46 -11.79
CA ASP A 207 11.39 -5.49 -11.23
C ASP A 207 10.23 -5.88 -12.14
N TYR A 208 9.91 -5.06 -13.15
CA TYR A 208 8.83 -5.24 -14.11
C TYR A 208 9.29 -5.62 -15.53
N THR A 209 10.60 -5.61 -15.77
CA THR A 209 11.19 -6.00 -17.05
C THR A 209 11.78 -7.40 -16.99
N ASP A 210 11.42 -8.24 -17.94
CA ASP A 210 12.03 -9.56 -18.19
C ASP A 210 12.19 -9.76 -19.71
N GLN A 211 12.85 -10.84 -20.12
CA GLN A 211 12.82 -11.26 -21.52
C GLN A 211 11.36 -11.56 -21.92
N THR A 212 10.94 -11.11 -23.11
CA THR A 212 9.56 -11.31 -23.59
C THR A 212 9.56 -11.67 -25.07
N ASP A 213 8.60 -12.49 -25.49
CA ASP A 213 8.28 -12.75 -26.90
C ASP A 213 7.28 -11.77 -27.51
N SER A 214 6.86 -10.76 -26.74
CA SER A 214 5.85 -9.77 -27.11
C SER A 214 5.98 -9.17 -28.51
N PHE A 215 4.87 -9.20 -29.25
CA PHE A 215 4.70 -8.44 -30.50
C PHE A 215 4.19 -7.01 -30.26
N LEU A 216 4.03 -6.60 -29.00
CA LEU A 216 3.66 -5.24 -28.64
C LEU A 216 4.86 -4.27 -28.71
N LYS A 217 6.09 -4.79 -28.79
CA LYS A 217 7.30 -3.99 -29.04
C LYS A 217 7.30 -3.43 -30.47
N SER A 218 7.87 -2.24 -30.68
CA SER A 218 8.06 -1.69 -32.02
C SER A 218 9.22 -2.40 -32.76
N ASP A 219 9.02 -2.73 -34.04
CA ASP A 219 9.95 -3.49 -34.91
C ASP A 219 11.27 -2.79 -35.29
N THR A 220 11.65 -1.70 -34.62
CA THR A 220 12.89 -0.97 -34.93
C THR A 220 13.88 -1.11 -33.77
N PRO A 221 15.02 -1.81 -33.96
CA PRO A 221 16.07 -1.82 -32.96
C PRO A 221 16.80 -0.48 -33.02
N SER A 222 16.91 0.22 -31.90
CA SER A 222 17.84 1.36 -31.79
C SER A 222 18.56 1.36 -30.44
N PRO A 223 19.82 1.83 -30.42
CA PRO A 223 20.74 1.65 -29.31
C PRO A 223 20.37 2.53 -28.12
N GLN A 224 20.80 2.10 -26.93
CA GLN A 224 20.62 2.79 -25.66
C GLN A 224 21.06 4.26 -25.76
N THR A 225 20.15 5.21 -25.55
CA THR A 225 20.50 6.57 -25.11
C THR A 225 19.32 7.26 -24.41
N GLN A 226 19.68 8.10 -23.45
CA GLN A 226 18.85 8.79 -22.47
C GLN A 226 17.93 9.88 -23.08
N SER A 227 16.79 10.09 -22.41
CA SER A 227 15.98 11.32 -22.28
C SER A 227 16.01 12.38 -23.39
N ASP A 228 14.85 12.61 -24.04
CA ASP A 228 14.08 13.86 -23.88
C ASP A 228 12.85 13.86 -24.80
N CYS A 229 11.69 14.23 -24.25
CA CYS A 229 10.53 14.65 -25.03
C CYS A 229 9.95 15.90 -24.37
N GLN A 230 10.61 17.04 -24.60
CA GLN A 230 10.00 18.35 -24.43
C GLN A 230 9.24 18.72 -25.70
N GLN A 231 7.99 19.13 -25.54
CA GLN A 231 7.23 19.83 -26.56
C GLN A 231 7.86 21.20 -26.82
N THR A 232 8.08 21.56 -28.08
CA THR A 232 8.15 22.96 -28.50
C THR A 232 7.43 23.18 -29.83
N ASP A 233 6.63 24.25 -29.82
CA ASP A 233 5.97 24.88 -30.97
C ASP A 233 6.97 25.52 -31.95
N GLY A 234 6.59 25.58 -33.24
CA GLY A 234 6.78 26.77 -34.07
C GLY A 234 8.07 26.99 -34.88
N HIS A 235 7.88 27.01 -36.21
CA HIS A 235 8.60 27.76 -37.25
C HIS A 235 9.92 27.28 -37.93
N SER A 236 9.73 26.83 -39.18
CA SER A 236 10.34 27.29 -40.46
C SER A 236 11.86 27.29 -40.70
N LYS A 237 12.26 26.48 -41.71
CA LYS A 237 13.05 26.79 -42.95
C LYS A 237 14.27 25.89 -43.23
N GLU A 238 14.32 25.43 -44.50
CA GLU A 238 15.45 25.31 -45.46
C GLU A 238 16.83 24.87 -44.91
N GLY A 239 17.62 23.93 -45.46
CA GLY A 239 17.66 23.17 -46.71
C GLY A 239 19.03 22.43 -46.80
N GLU A 240 19.18 21.58 -47.84
CA GLU A 240 20.44 21.07 -48.46
C GLU A 240 21.39 20.15 -47.66
N GLN A 241 21.48 18.86 -48.02
CA GLN A 241 22.45 18.27 -48.96
C GLN A 241 23.94 18.41 -48.55
N SER A 242 24.58 17.31 -48.16
CA SER A 242 25.73 16.73 -48.89
C SER A 242 26.33 15.51 -48.19
N THR A 243 26.48 14.46 -48.99
CA THR A 243 27.40 13.31 -48.90
C THR A 243 28.84 13.69 -48.57
N TYR A 244 29.59 12.84 -47.84
CA TYR A 244 30.90 12.31 -48.24
C TYR A 244 31.29 11.07 -47.40
N SER A 245 31.87 10.09 -48.07
CA SER A 245 32.42 8.83 -47.57
C SER A 245 33.94 8.93 -47.39
N ILE A 246 34.54 7.85 -46.84
CA ILE A 246 35.97 7.46 -46.87
C ILE A 246 36.75 8.04 -45.64
N ASP A 247 37.45 7.30 -44.77
CA ASP A 247 38.49 6.29 -45.03
C ASP A 247 38.96 5.51 -43.76
N GLN A 248 39.53 4.32 -44.00
CA GLN A 248 40.70 3.66 -43.37
C GLN A 248 40.88 3.51 -41.83
N ASN A 249 40.83 2.23 -41.42
CA ASN A 249 41.69 1.61 -40.37
C ASN A 249 43.17 1.64 -40.83
N PRO A 250 44.22 1.56 -39.96
CA PRO A 250 44.50 0.32 -39.18
C PRO A 250 45.37 0.45 -37.89
N THR A 251 45.67 -0.73 -37.31
CA THR A 251 46.78 -1.11 -36.38
C THR A 251 46.58 -0.88 -34.87
N ALA A 252 47.23 -1.59 -33.95
CA ALA A 252 47.59 -3.00 -33.75
C ALA A 252 48.19 -3.11 -32.32
N ALA A 253 48.07 -4.29 -31.71
CA ALA A 253 49.01 -4.91 -30.74
C ALA A 253 48.95 -4.57 -29.22
N SER A 254 48.65 -5.64 -28.46
CA SER A 254 49.45 -6.28 -27.38
C SER A 254 48.61 -6.50 -26.09
N LEU A 255 48.20 -7.74 -25.75
CA LEU A 255 48.92 -8.90 -25.17
C LEU A 255 49.02 -8.88 -23.63
N GLY A 256 48.52 -9.95 -22.99
CA GLY A 256 48.76 -10.34 -21.59
C GLY A 256 47.46 -10.73 -20.86
N SER A 257 46.90 -11.94 -21.03
CA SER A 257 47.30 -13.23 -20.42
C SER A 257 47.25 -13.25 -18.89
N LEU A 258 46.25 -13.93 -18.29
CA LEU A 258 46.42 -15.17 -17.50
C LEU A 258 45.17 -15.48 -16.64
N ASN A 259 44.68 -16.72 -16.76
CA ASN A 259 44.09 -17.62 -15.73
C ASN A 259 42.92 -17.12 -14.85
N SER A 260 41.87 -17.89 -14.52
CA SER A 260 41.67 -19.34 -14.50
C SER A 260 40.19 -19.68 -14.21
N GLN A 261 39.67 -20.66 -14.97
CA GLN A 261 38.86 -21.82 -14.54
C GLN A 261 37.67 -21.69 -13.56
N LYS A 262 36.52 -22.09 -14.12
CA LYS A 262 35.47 -23.03 -13.62
C LYS A 262 34.52 -22.60 -12.48
N ARG A 263 33.27 -22.37 -12.92
CA ARG A 263 31.99 -22.99 -12.46
C ARG A 263 31.83 -23.29 -10.97
N ALA A 264 30.88 -22.61 -10.34
CA ALA A 264 29.55 -23.12 -10.00
C ALA A 264 28.86 -22.03 -9.18
N ASP A 265 27.76 -21.44 -9.67
CA ASP A 265 27.02 -20.45 -8.88
C ASP A 265 25.55 -20.87 -8.79
N SER A 266 25.21 -21.33 -7.60
CA SER A 266 23.88 -21.63 -7.10
C SER A 266 23.61 -20.62 -6.00
N GLY A 267 22.68 -19.69 -6.20
CA GLY A 267 22.38 -18.64 -5.22
C GLY A 267 21.04 -17.95 -5.48
N GLN A 268 20.02 -18.40 -4.76
CA GLN A 268 18.70 -17.77 -4.56
C GLN A 268 18.88 -16.40 -3.88
N CYS A 269 18.38 -15.28 -4.40
CA CYS A 269 16.99 -14.76 -4.40
C CYS A 269 16.36 -14.64 -3.01
N ASP A 270 16.25 -13.41 -2.48
CA ASP A 270 15.01 -12.86 -1.89
C ASP A 270 15.18 -11.41 -1.38
N GLN A 271 14.94 -10.44 -2.27
CA GLN A 271 14.31 -9.16 -1.93
C GLN A 271 13.33 -8.83 -3.07
N GLN A 272 12.04 -8.81 -2.73
CA GLN A 272 10.94 -8.55 -3.66
C GLN A 272 10.63 -7.06 -3.56
N THR A 273 11.30 -6.27 -4.37
CA THR A 273 10.91 -4.89 -4.63
C THR A 273 9.85 -4.92 -5.73
N LEU A 274 8.83 -4.10 -5.52
CA LEU A 274 7.80 -3.84 -6.49
C LEU A 274 7.51 -2.35 -6.47
N LEU A 275 7.48 -1.71 -7.65
CA LEU A 275 7.17 -0.30 -7.95
C LEU A 275 6.13 0.34 -7.01
N GLY A 276 6.58 0.65 -5.80
CA GLY A 276 6.15 1.76 -5.00
C GLY A 276 7.11 2.91 -5.27
N PHE A 277 6.59 4.12 -5.36
CA PHE A 277 7.35 5.37 -5.42
C PHE A 277 8.59 5.34 -4.50
N PRO A 278 9.82 5.48 -5.03
CA PRO A 278 10.98 5.80 -4.21
C PRO A 278 11.00 7.31 -3.99
N GLY A 279 10.57 7.78 -2.82
CA GLY A 279 10.74 9.17 -2.43
C GLY A 279 12.23 9.48 -2.18
N SER A 280 12.84 10.21 -3.11
CA SER A 280 14.03 11.07 -2.99
C SER A 280 15.01 10.80 -1.83
N GLN A 281 16.21 10.31 -2.14
CA GLN A 281 17.40 10.50 -1.32
C GLN A 281 18.55 11.08 -2.15
N GLU A 282 19.08 12.19 -1.64
CA GLU A 282 20.37 12.76 -1.99
C GLU A 282 21.48 11.74 -1.72
N ALA A 283 22.42 11.66 -2.66
CA ALA A 283 23.62 10.85 -2.54
C ALA A 283 24.55 11.40 -1.45
N LEU A 284 25.20 10.50 -0.69
CA LEU A 284 26.48 10.68 0.02
C LEU A 284 26.95 9.32 0.60
N PRO A 285 28.25 9.14 0.93
CA PRO A 285 29.18 8.27 0.22
C PRO A 285 29.33 6.86 0.80
N GLN A 286 29.78 5.95 -0.07
CA GLN A 286 30.16 4.57 0.26
C GLN A 286 31.35 4.56 1.24
N GLN A 287 31.18 3.87 2.36
CA GLN A 287 32.28 3.39 3.20
C GLN A 287 32.11 1.89 3.46
N SER A 288 33.19 1.18 3.12
CA SER A 288 33.37 -0.27 3.13
C SER A 288 33.64 -0.86 4.53
N CYS A 289 33.43 -2.18 4.63
CA CYS A 289 33.81 -3.12 5.72
C CYS A 289 32.74 -3.22 6.83
N SER A 290 32.26 -4.40 7.28
CA SER A 290 32.90 -5.72 7.41
C SER A 290 31.84 -6.83 7.36
N ARG A 291 32.24 -8.03 6.92
CA ARG A 291 31.45 -9.26 7.00
C ARG A 291 31.17 -9.63 8.46
N ASP A 292 29.91 -9.87 8.81
CA ASP A 292 29.52 -10.66 9.98
C ASP A 292 28.25 -11.47 9.71
N HIS A 293 28.19 -12.63 10.38
CA HIS A 293 27.33 -13.79 10.17
C HIS A 293 25.80 -13.56 10.07
N PRO A 294 25.04 -14.48 9.41
CA PRO A 294 23.59 -14.37 9.25
C PRO A 294 22.87 -14.51 10.60
N MET A 295 22.17 -13.45 11.01
CA MET A 295 21.28 -13.42 12.17
C MET A 295 19.85 -13.83 11.79
N ASN A 296 19.25 -14.64 12.65
CA ASN A 296 17.94 -15.30 12.51
C ASN A 296 16.79 -14.39 12.03
N SER A 297 16.08 -14.87 11.00
CA SER A 297 14.86 -14.36 10.37
C SER A 297 13.59 -14.44 11.24
N SER A 298 13.63 -13.95 12.49
CA SER A 298 12.58 -14.23 13.48
C SER A 298 11.66 -13.06 13.89
N ASN A 299 11.84 -11.84 13.38
CA ASN A 299 11.15 -10.65 13.94
C ASN A 299 10.19 -9.87 13.04
N LEU A 300 10.07 -10.19 11.74
CA LEU A 300 9.25 -9.39 10.80
C LEU A 300 7.72 -9.63 10.94
N HIS A 301 7.30 -10.74 11.54
CA HIS A 301 5.88 -11.08 11.72
C HIS A 301 5.18 -10.36 12.89
N THR A 302 5.91 -9.62 13.74
CA THR A 302 5.40 -9.11 15.03
C THR A 302 4.78 -7.70 14.94
N ILE A 303 5.11 -6.91 13.91
CA ILE A 303 4.72 -5.49 13.83
C ILE A 303 3.18 -5.29 13.78
N PRO A 304 2.40 -6.03 12.98
CA PRO A 304 0.94 -5.86 12.94
C PRO A 304 0.26 -6.13 14.29
N ASP A 305 0.78 -7.08 15.05
CA ASP A 305 0.23 -7.46 16.35
C ASP A 305 0.52 -6.38 17.42
N ILE A 306 1.75 -5.83 17.43
CA ILE A 306 2.11 -4.68 18.28
C ILE A 306 1.23 -3.48 17.95
N GLU A 307 1.01 -3.22 16.66
CA GLU A 307 0.14 -2.15 16.20
C GLU A 307 -1.30 -2.35 16.70
N GLN A 308 -1.83 -3.56 16.59
CA GLN A 308 -3.16 -3.90 17.08
C GLN A 308 -3.28 -3.71 18.60
N HIS A 309 -2.25 -4.11 19.36
CA HIS A 309 -2.19 -3.89 20.81
C HIS A 309 -2.26 -2.40 21.16
N ILE A 310 -1.45 -1.55 20.53
CA ILE A 310 -1.49 -0.09 20.73
C ILE A 310 -2.86 0.48 20.34
N ARG A 311 -3.46 0.03 19.23
CA ARG A 311 -4.80 0.46 18.82
C ARG A 311 -5.88 0.10 19.84
N LYS A 312 -5.81 -1.10 20.44
CA LYS A 312 -6.72 -1.51 21.52
C LYS A 312 -6.59 -0.57 22.72
N LEU A 313 -5.36 -0.23 23.12
CA LEU A 313 -5.10 0.72 24.21
C LEU A 313 -5.62 2.12 23.92
N LEU A 314 -5.47 2.62 22.68
CA LEU A 314 -6.00 3.90 22.25
C LEU A 314 -7.53 3.95 22.31
N LYS A 315 -8.21 2.89 21.82
CA LYS A 315 -9.68 2.76 21.93
C LYS A 315 -10.13 2.71 23.39
N ALA A 316 -9.47 1.92 24.22
CA ALA A 316 -9.74 1.88 25.66
C ALA A 316 -9.47 3.23 26.35
N ASN A 317 -8.57 4.07 25.80
CA ASN A 317 -8.31 5.43 26.31
C ASN A 317 -9.46 6.39 26.02
N GLN A 318 -10.11 6.22 24.86
CA GLN A 318 -11.28 7.00 24.48
C GLN A 318 -12.52 6.63 25.31
N GLN A 319 -12.64 5.37 25.76
CA GLN A 319 -13.80 4.87 26.51
C GLN A 319 -13.73 5.14 28.03
N ASN A 320 -12.57 4.98 28.67
CA ASN A 320 -12.48 4.96 30.14
C ASN A 320 -12.76 6.31 30.87
N ARG A 321 -12.81 7.43 30.14
CA ARG A 321 -13.21 8.73 30.72
C ARG A 321 -14.71 9.02 30.63
N GLN A 322 -15.46 8.27 29.82
CA GLN A 322 -16.92 8.36 29.79
C GLN A 322 -17.53 7.84 31.11
N SER A 323 -16.89 6.86 31.74
CA SER A 323 -17.35 6.18 32.95
C SER A 323 -17.21 6.99 34.26
N LYS A 324 -16.54 8.15 34.23
CA LYS A 324 -16.44 9.05 35.41
C LYS A 324 -17.41 10.23 35.37
N SER A 325 -18.23 10.35 34.33
CA SER A 325 -19.44 11.17 34.40
C SER A 325 -20.49 10.42 35.22
N LYS A 326 -21.02 11.06 36.25
CA LYS A 326 -21.90 10.49 37.26
C LYS A 326 -23.06 9.68 36.63
N ARG A 327 -23.06 8.37 36.92
CA ARG A 327 -24.21 7.50 37.23
C ARG A 327 -25.56 7.97 36.63
N SER A 328 -25.86 7.54 35.42
CA SER A 328 -27.22 7.12 35.08
C SER A 328 -27.15 5.64 34.70
N GLN A 329 -27.67 4.79 35.58
CA GLN A 329 -27.94 3.40 35.27
C GLN A 329 -28.92 3.36 34.10
N HIS A 330 -28.45 3.03 32.91
CA HIS A 330 -29.28 2.38 31.91
C HIS A 330 -28.39 1.45 31.11
N SER A 331 -28.80 0.19 31.15
CA SER A 331 -28.44 -0.95 30.32
C SER A 331 -27.80 -0.60 28.97
N ASP A 332 -26.77 -1.37 28.60
CA ASP A 332 -26.25 -1.51 27.24
C ASP A 332 -27.33 -1.24 26.19
N SER A 333 -27.28 -0.06 25.59
CA SER A 333 -28.15 0.28 24.48
C SER A 333 -27.27 0.84 23.38
N PHE A 334 -27.14 0.08 22.30
CA PHE A 334 -27.15 0.67 20.96
C PHE A 334 -28.14 1.83 21.01
N THR A 335 -27.65 3.06 20.85
CA THR A 335 -28.48 4.27 20.94
C THR A 335 -29.62 4.10 19.96
N ALA A 336 -30.83 3.86 20.48
CA ALA A 336 -31.97 3.55 19.64
C ALA A 336 -32.18 4.68 18.61
N PRO A 337 -32.35 4.34 17.32
CA PRO A 337 -32.48 5.32 16.25
C PRO A 337 -33.60 6.32 16.57
N ARG A 338 -33.30 7.62 16.56
CA ARG A 338 -34.25 8.68 16.97
C ARG A 338 -35.00 9.26 15.77
N LYS A 339 -36.24 9.72 16.00
CA LYS A 339 -37.03 10.46 15.00
C LYS A 339 -36.41 11.84 14.75
N LEU A 340 -36.53 12.34 13.51
CA LEU A 340 -36.04 13.66 13.08
C LEU A 340 -36.43 14.80 14.05
N GLY A 341 -37.66 14.81 14.55
CA GLY A 341 -38.14 15.83 15.49
C GLY A 341 -37.40 15.88 16.84
N TYR A 342 -36.72 14.79 17.22
CA TYR A 342 -35.91 14.72 18.45
C TYR A 342 -34.48 15.28 18.26
N LEU A 343 -34.04 15.40 17.00
CA LEU A 343 -32.68 15.80 16.63
C LEU A 343 -32.60 17.28 16.22
N ALA A 344 -33.74 17.93 15.98
CA ALA A 344 -33.82 19.35 15.66
C ALA A 344 -33.24 20.29 16.74
N ALA A 345 -32.91 19.77 17.93
CA ALA A 345 -32.26 20.53 19.00
C ALA A 345 -30.71 20.47 18.97
N ASN A 346 -30.08 19.50 18.29
CA ASN A 346 -28.63 19.31 18.30
C ASN A 346 -28.07 19.12 16.88
N ASN A 347 -27.12 19.98 16.52
CA ASN A 347 -26.28 19.99 15.30
C ASN A 347 -26.43 18.79 14.36
N PHE A 348 -27.02 19.03 13.19
CA PHE A 348 -27.14 18.07 12.07
C PHE A 348 -25.81 17.49 11.55
N ALA A 349 -24.67 18.07 11.93
CA ALA A 349 -23.36 17.70 11.41
C ALA A 349 -22.91 16.28 11.81
N ASP A 350 -23.40 15.74 12.93
CA ASP A 350 -22.95 14.46 13.51
C ASP A 350 -24.03 13.35 13.47
N THR A 351 -25.04 13.51 12.61
CA THR A 351 -26.14 12.55 12.47
C THR A 351 -26.08 11.80 11.14
N LEU A 352 -26.03 10.47 11.18
CA LEU A 352 -26.14 9.60 10.01
C LEU A 352 -27.54 9.00 9.93
N LEU A 353 -28.10 8.94 8.71
CA LEU A 353 -29.37 8.28 8.46
C LEU A 353 -29.21 6.76 8.64
N ASP A 354 -30.02 6.17 9.51
CA ASP A 354 -30.10 4.72 9.68
C ASP A 354 -31.14 4.15 8.72
N ILE A 355 -30.67 3.60 7.61
CA ILE A 355 -31.52 3.06 6.54
C ILE A 355 -32.39 1.92 7.08
N THR A 356 -31.80 0.99 7.83
CA THR A 356 -32.49 -0.20 8.34
C THR A 356 -33.62 0.20 9.28
N ALA A 357 -33.33 1.07 10.26
CA ALA A 357 -34.34 1.55 11.19
C ALA A 357 -35.42 2.40 10.51
N THR A 358 -35.05 3.14 9.46
CA THR A 358 -35.99 3.92 8.64
C THR A 358 -36.97 3.02 7.88
N VAL A 359 -36.46 1.96 7.24
CA VAL A 359 -37.29 0.98 6.53
C VAL A 359 -38.19 0.21 7.49
N GLN A 360 -37.68 -0.19 8.67
CA GLN A 360 -38.47 -0.83 9.71
C GLN A 360 -39.61 0.06 10.20
N ALA A 361 -39.35 1.36 10.40
CA ALA A 361 -40.38 2.32 10.78
C ALA A 361 -41.46 2.47 9.70
N ALA A 362 -41.07 2.55 8.42
CA ALA A 362 -42.01 2.62 7.30
C ALA A 362 -42.86 1.34 7.18
N ALA A 363 -42.26 0.17 7.40
CA ALA A 363 -42.95 -1.11 7.40
C ALA A 363 -43.95 -1.23 8.56
N ALA A 364 -43.56 -0.84 9.78
CA ALA A 364 -44.43 -0.82 10.95
C ALA A 364 -45.62 0.12 10.76
N ARG A 365 -45.39 1.29 10.14
CA ARG A 365 -46.47 2.23 9.79
C ARG A 365 -47.41 1.63 8.75
N LYS A 366 -46.90 0.92 7.73
CA LYS A 366 -47.76 0.22 6.78
C LYS A 366 -48.66 -0.80 7.49
N LEU A 367 -48.14 -1.56 8.44
CA LEU A 367 -48.93 -2.55 9.18
C LEU A 367 -50.08 -1.93 9.99
N SER A 368 -49.91 -0.70 10.50
CA SER A 368 -50.99 0.00 11.23
C SER A 368 -52.04 0.61 10.30
N THR A 369 -51.66 1.05 9.09
CA THR A 369 -52.60 1.49 8.05
C THR A 369 -52.98 0.34 7.11
N LYS A 370 -54.09 -0.34 7.41
CA LYS A 370 -54.61 -1.54 6.72
C LYS A 370 -54.75 -1.49 5.17
N ASN A 371 -54.46 -0.38 4.48
CA ASN A 371 -54.70 -0.25 3.02
C ASN A 371 -53.77 0.72 2.25
N ALA A 372 -52.52 0.92 2.70
CA ALA A 372 -51.56 1.76 1.95
C ALA A 372 -50.46 0.93 1.27
N ALA A 373 -50.12 1.31 0.03
CA ALA A 373 -48.89 0.86 -0.64
C ALA A 373 -47.66 1.21 0.21
N PHE A 374 -46.59 0.43 0.12
CA PHE A 374 -45.37 0.73 0.89
C PHE A 374 -44.73 2.02 0.37
N HIS A 375 -44.57 3.01 1.24
CA HIS A 375 -43.88 4.26 0.94
C HIS A 375 -43.13 4.72 2.18
N ILE A 376 -41.98 5.39 2.00
CA ILE A 376 -41.21 6.01 3.09
C ILE A 376 -41.61 7.47 3.18
N SER A 377 -41.84 7.98 4.40
CA SER A 377 -42.20 9.35 4.68
C SER A 377 -41.23 9.99 5.67
N GLY A 378 -41.23 11.32 5.78
CA GLY A 378 -40.34 12.04 6.70
C GLY A 378 -40.45 11.60 8.17
N VAL A 379 -41.60 11.07 8.59
CA VAL A 379 -41.81 10.55 9.95
C VAL A 379 -41.15 9.19 10.21
N ASP A 380 -40.75 8.49 9.14
CA ASP A 380 -40.06 7.20 9.21
C ASP A 380 -38.55 7.35 9.30
N LEU A 381 -38.00 8.52 8.93
CA LEU A 381 -36.57 8.78 9.00
C LEU A 381 -36.06 8.58 10.43
N ARG A 382 -35.02 7.75 10.53
CA ARG A 382 -34.32 7.43 11.77
C ARG A 382 -32.85 7.76 11.61
N PHE A 383 -32.23 8.33 12.64
CA PHE A 383 -30.82 8.69 12.60
C PHE A 383 -30.09 8.19 13.84
N ASN A 384 -28.82 7.87 13.63
CA ASN A 384 -27.86 7.56 14.69
C ASN A 384 -26.93 8.76 14.89
N THR A 385 -26.68 9.09 16.15
CA THR A 385 -25.66 10.07 16.54
C THR A 385 -24.31 9.39 16.52
N VAL A 386 -23.42 9.83 15.63
CA VAL A 386 -22.02 9.40 15.65
C VAL A 386 -21.31 10.31 16.64
N HIS A 387 -20.93 9.79 17.80
CA HIS A 387 -20.02 10.54 18.67
C HIS A 387 -18.66 10.63 17.99
N ALA A 388 -18.18 11.85 17.72
CA ALA A 388 -16.84 12.07 17.19
C ALA A 388 -15.81 11.34 18.08
N PRO A 389 -14.87 10.58 17.49
CA PRO A 389 -13.86 9.86 18.27
C PRO A 389 -13.04 10.85 19.10
N GLN A 390 -12.90 10.59 20.41
CA GLN A 390 -12.06 11.43 21.26
C GLN A 390 -10.62 11.41 20.75
N LYS A 391 -10.01 12.60 20.66
CA LYS A 391 -8.60 12.74 20.26
C LYS A 391 -7.72 12.12 21.34
N SER A 392 -6.88 11.17 20.95
CA SER A 392 -5.79 10.63 21.78
C SER A 392 -4.47 11.01 21.11
N ASP A 393 -3.42 11.26 21.88
CA ASP A 393 -2.07 11.50 21.38
C ASP A 393 -1.12 10.35 21.82
N ILE A 394 -0.06 10.07 21.05
CA ILE A 394 0.93 9.03 21.35
C ILE A 394 2.29 9.67 21.64
N CYS A 395 2.90 9.35 22.78
CA CYS A 395 4.26 9.75 23.13
C CYS A 395 5.18 8.53 23.05
N MET A 396 5.97 8.44 21.98
CA MET A 396 6.96 7.38 21.78
C MET A 396 8.25 7.71 22.54
N ILE A 397 8.72 6.76 23.35
CA ILE A 397 9.99 6.81 24.07
C ILE A 397 10.83 5.65 23.54
N LEU A 398 11.87 5.97 22.77
CA LEU A 398 12.68 5.03 22.04
C LEU A 398 14.09 4.97 22.62
N ASP A 399 14.51 3.76 22.96
CA ASP A 399 15.89 3.45 23.29
C ASP A 399 16.78 3.54 22.03
N ALA A 400 17.85 4.32 22.12
CA ALA A 400 18.84 4.47 21.06
C ALA A 400 20.26 4.09 21.57
N SER A 401 20.31 3.22 22.58
CA SER A 401 21.55 2.61 23.05
C SER A 401 22.16 1.62 22.05
N ALA A 402 23.39 1.19 22.32
CA ALA A 402 24.09 0.22 21.46
C ALA A 402 23.39 -1.13 21.36
N SER A 403 22.61 -1.56 22.38
CA SER A 403 21.86 -2.83 22.29
C SER A 403 20.84 -2.81 21.16
N MET A 404 20.29 -1.64 20.83
CA MET A 404 19.28 -1.45 19.78
C MET A 404 19.87 -1.50 18.36
N GLU A 405 21.17 -1.70 18.16
CA GLU A 405 21.79 -1.67 16.83
C GLU A 405 21.19 -2.69 15.83
N GLY A 406 21.28 -2.34 14.54
CA GLY A 406 20.84 -3.20 13.45
C GLY A 406 19.33 -3.39 13.39
N ALA A 407 18.89 -4.65 13.36
CA ALA A 407 17.49 -5.02 13.11
C ALA A 407 16.52 -4.50 14.18
N ARG A 408 16.98 -4.28 15.42
CA ARG A 408 16.14 -3.88 16.55
C ARG A 408 15.65 -2.44 16.41
N LEU A 409 16.58 -1.50 16.22
CA LEU A 409 16.26 -0.09 15.94
C LEU A 409 15.50 0.04 14.62
N GLN A 410 15.85 -0.74 13.58
CA GLN A 410 15.08 -0.74 12.33
C GLN A 410 13.62 -1.15 12.55
N THR A 411 13.37 -2.21 13.31
CA THR A 411 12.02 -2.68 13.66
C THR A 411 11.25 -1.61 14.46
N ALA A 412 11.91 -0.97 15.43
CA ALA A 412 11.32 0.10 16.21
C ALA A 412 10.95 1.32 15.34
N LYS A 413 11.84 1.76 14.45
CA LYS A 413 11.59 2.84 13.48
C LYS A 413 10.40 2.49 12.57
N MET A 414 10.36 1.27 12.03
CA MET A 414 9.25 0.79 11.20
C MET A 414 7.91 0.80 11.94
N LEU A 415 7.90 0.34 13.20
CA LEU A 415 6.70 0.38 14.05
C LEU A 415 6.21 1.81 14.26
N ILE A 416 7.10 2.75 14.60
CA ILE A 416 6.74 4.16 14.83
C ILE A 416 6.15 4.78 13.55
N SER A 417 6.81 4.60 12.39
CA SER A 417 6.30 5.09 11.10
C SER A 417 4.96 4.48 10.74
N ARG A 418 4.77 3.19 11.03
CA ARG A 418 3.50 2.50 10.79
C ARG A 418 2.40 3.05 11.69
N LEU A 419 2.66 3.23 12.99
CA LEU A 419 1.69 3.82 13.91
C LEU A 419 1.24 5.21 13.46
N MET A 420 2.16 6.07 13.02
CA MET A 420 1.81 7.41 12.55
C MET A 420 0.92 7.39 11.30
N ARG A 421 1.18 6.49 10.35
CA ARG A 421 0.36 6.32 9.14
C ARG A 421 -1.00 5.70 9.41
N SER A 422 -1.04 4.78 10.37
CA SER A 422 -2.18 3.89 10.56
C SER A 422 -3.19 4.43 11.59
N THR A 423 -2.77 5.41 12.40
CA THR A 423 -3.59 6.03 13.43
C THR A 423 -3.83 7.51 13.14
N ILE A 424 -5.03 7.99 13.46
CA ILE A 424 -5.39 9.41 13.34
C ILE A 424 -4.97 10.21 14.57
N CYS A 425 -3.89 9.89 15.29
CA CYS A 425 -3.44 10.64 16.49
C CYS A 425 -2.21 11.51 16.17
N ARG A 426 -1.87 12.49 17.02
CA ARG A 426 -0.57 13.15 16.95
C ARG A 426 0.47 12.27 17.64
N LEU A 427 1.69 12.24 17.10
CA LEU A 427 2.77 11.43 17.63
C LEU A 427 3.96 12.34 18.00
N SER A 428 4.54 12.11 19.18
CA SER A 428 5.85 12.67 19.57
C SER A 428 6.88 11.55 19.69
N LEU A 429 8.15 11.87 19.48
CA LEU A 429 9.27 10.93 19.58
C LEU A 429 10.35 11.51 20.49
N ILE A 430 10.68 10.74 21.52
CA ILE A 430 11.74 11.03 22.47
C ILE A 430 12.75 9.89 22.38
N THR A 431 14.02 10.23 22.25
CA THR A 431 15.12 9.25 22.22
C THR A 431 16.00 9.43 23.44
N PHE A 432 16.49 8.34 24.01
CA PHE A 432 17.43 8.37 25.11
C PHE A 432 18.61 7.43 24.84
N GLN A 433 19.82 7.89 25.15
CA GLN A 433 21.09 7.19 24.95
C GLN A 433 22.18 7.81 25.82
N ASP A 434 23.09 7.00 26.35
CA ASP A 434 24.15 7.37 27.30
C ASP A 434 23.65 8.20 28.49
N THR A 435 23.87 9.52 28.46
CA THR A 435 23.53 10.48 29.54
C THR A 435 22.52 11.53 29.08
N THR A 436 21.92 11.32 27.90
CA THR A 436 21.06 12.32 27.27
C THR A 436 19.71 11.73 26.88
N ALA A 437 18.65 12.53 27.03
CA ALA A 437 17.34 12.27 26.47
C ALA A 437 16.84 13.53 25.76
N GLN A 438 16.34 13.38 24.54
CA GLN A 438 15.99 14.50 23.67
C GLN A 438 14.65 14.26 22.98
N VAL A 439 13.84 15.31 22.90
CA VAL A 439 12.61 15.31 22.08
C VAL A 439 13.02 15.51 20.63
N ARG A 440 13.01 14.43 19.84
CA ARG A 440 13.36 14.45 18.42
C ARG A 440 12.20 14.94 17.55
N LEU A 441 10.97 14.63 17.96
CA LEU A 441 9.76 15.07 17.27
C LEU A 441 8.74 15.56 18.30
N PRO A 442 8.39 16.86 18.32
CA PRO A 442 7.24 17.31 19.09
C PRO A 442 5.94 16.76 18.47
N PHE A 443 4.83 16.72 19.24
CA PHE A 443 3.56 16.19 18.76
C PHE A 443 3.18 16.71 17.37
N SER A 444 3.27 15.84 16.38
CA SER A 444 3.09 16.15 14.97
C SER A 444 2.23 15.10 14.29
N ARG A 445 1.67 15.47 13.13
CA ARG A 445 1.08 14.57 12.13
C ARG A 445 1.82 14.59 10.80
N SER A 446 2.93 15.31 10.70
CA SER A 446 3.76 15.34 9.50
C SER A 446 4.65 14.09 9.44
N GLU A 447 4.37 13.21 8.49
CA GLU A 447 5.20 12.04 8.20
C GLU A 447 6.64 12.46 7.84
N ASN A 448 6.81 13.55 7.09
CA ASN A 448 8.13 14.08 6.73
C ASN A 448 8.97 14.44 7.97
N SER A 449 8.35 15.08 8.97
CA SER A 449 9.05 15.44 10.21
C SER A 449 9.43 14.19 11.02
N LEU A 450 8.56 13.17 11.05
CA LEU A 450 8.89 11.90 11.70
C LEU A 450 10.01 11.16 10.97
N THR A 451 9.94 11.07 9.64
CA THR A 451 10.96 10.40 8.82
C THR A 451 12.32 11.05 9.03
N ALA A 452 12.40 12.39 8.98
CA ALA A 452 13.63 13.13 9.29
C ALA A 452 14.13 12.85 10.72
N ALA A 453 13.23 12.87 11.72
CA ALA A 453 13.57 12.57 13.10
C ALA A 453 14.12 11.14 13.25
N LEU A 454 13.49 10.13 12.64
CA LEU A 454 13.91 8.73 12.70
C LEU A 454 15.24 8.47 11.96
N HIS A 455 15.48 9.13 10.82
CA HIS A 455 16.76 9.00 10.10
C HIS A 455 17.94 9.55 10.90
N SER A 456 17.72 10.59 11.72
CA SER A 456 18.78 11.19 12.55
C SER A 456 19.23 10.33 13.74
N ILE A 457 18.52 9.24 14.05
CA ILE A 457 18.80 8.39 15.21
C ILE A 457 19.85 7.35 14.86
N GLN A 458 20.99 7.40 15.54
CA GLN A 458 22.07 6.43 15.46
C GLN A 458 22.21 5.74 16.82
N PRO A 459 22.24 4.40 16.87
CA PRO A 459 22.36 3.66 18.11
C PRO A 459 23.79 3.77 18.66
N TYR A 460 23.95 4.18 19.91
CA TYR A 460 25.25 4.11 20.59
C TYR A 460 25.10 4.22 22.10
N GLY A 461 26.15 3.84 22.83
CA GLY A 461 26.23 4.07 24.26
C GLY A 461 25.29 3.19 25.07
N ALA A 462 25.01 3.61 26.31
CA ALA A 462 24.23 2.83 27.26
C ALA A 462 22.74 3.24 27.31
N THR A 463 21.98 2.53 28.14
CA THR A 463 20.51 2.64 28.27
C THR A 463 20.10 3.42 29.54
N PRO A 464 19.97 4.76 29.51
CA PRO A 464 19.50 5.56 30.65
C PRO A 464 17.96 5.57 30.72
N LEU A 465 17.36 4.44 31.07
CA LEU A 465 15.91 4.25 31.00
C LEU A 465 15.11 5.25 31.86
N ALA A 466 15.57 5.49 33.10
CA ALA A 466 14.92 6.43 34.01
C ALA A 466 14.89 7.86 33.44
N LEU A 467 15.99 8.29 32.81
CA LEU A 467 16.09 9.59 32.17
C LEU A 467 15.07 9.71 31.03
N GLY A 468 14.99 8.71 30.14
CA GLY A 468 14.02 8.70 29.04
C GLY A 468 12.57 8.79 29.52
N LEU A 469 12.21 8.04 30.57
CA LEU A 469 10.86 8.09 31.17
C LEU A 469 10.56 9.47 31.79
N ARG A 470 11.49 10.05 32.55
CA ARG A 470 11.32 11.36 33.18
C ARG A 470 11.23 12.48 32.15
N THR A 471 12.06 12.47 31.12
CA THR A 471 11.98 13.44 30.00
C THR A 471 10.63 13.34 29.29
N GLY A 472 10.10 12.13 29.10
CA GLY A 472 8.75 11.93 28.59
C GLY A 472 7.66 12.55 29.48
N LEU A 473 7.76 12.35 30.80
CA LEU A 473 6.84 12.96 31.76
C LEU A 473 6.89 14.48 31.76
N GLU A 474 8.09 15.05 31.74
CA GLU A 474 8.29 16.50 31.72
C GLU A 474 7.78 17.11 30.41
N TYR A 475 8.03 16.45 29.28
CA TYR A 475 7.48 16.84 27.99
C TYR A 475 5.94 16.82 27.98
N LEU A 476 5.30 15.80 28.55
CA LEU A 476 3.84 15.73 28.65
C LEU A 476 3.23 16.77 29.59
N LYS A 477 3.96 17.21 30.63
CA LYS A 477 3.51 18.28 31.53
C LYS A 477 3.56 19.67 30.87
N THR A 478 4.49 19.87 29.93
CA THR A 478 4.72 21.18 29.29
C THR A 478 3.84 21.42 28.07
N VAL A 479 3.44 20.36 27.36
CA VAL A 479 2.67 20.47 26.10
C VAL A 479 1.19 20.14 26.28
N HIS A 480 0.32 20.84 25.57
CA HIS A 480 -1.11 20.54 25.55
C HIS A 480 -1.39 19.22 24.80
N THR A 481 -1.81 18.20 25.55
CA THR A 481 -2.09 16.85 25.04
C THR A 481 -3.52 16.41 25.34
N HIS A 482 -4.06 15.56 24.47
CA HIS A 482 -5.34 14.91 24.67
C HIS A 482 -5.12 13.43 24.99
N ASN A 483 -5.44 13.02 26.23
CA ASN A 483 -5.36 11.64 26.70
C ASN A 483 -4.11 10.89 26.18
N PRO A 484 -2.87 11.31 26.53
CA PRO A 484 -1.67 10.76 25.94
C PRO A 484 -1.45 9.29 26.35
N LEU A 485 -1.00 8.47 25.40
CA LEU A 485 -0.50 7.12 25.62
C LEU A 485 1.03 7.15 25.49
N MET A 486 1.74 6.84 26.56
CA MET A 486 3.20 6.66 26.57
C MET A 486 3.53 5.25 26.10
N VAL A 487 4.42 5.14 25.11
CA VAL A 487 4.86 3.87 24.53
C VAL A 487 6.38 3.81 24.63
N LEU A 488 6.88 2.91 25.47
CA LEU A 488 8.32 2.64 25.61
C LEU A 488 8.73 1.49 24.69
N ILE A 489 9.79 1.70 23.91
CA ILE A 489 10.46 0.66 23.13
C ILE A 489 11.91 0.57 23.62
N THR A 490 12.28 -0.58 24.19
CA THR A 490 13.63 -0.84 24.70
C THR A 490 13.89 -2.34 24.69
N ASP A 491 15.17 -2.72 24.56
CA ASP A 491 15.63 -4.10 24.59
C ASP A 491 16.68 -4.36 25.68
N GLY A 492 17.24 -3.31 26.28
CA GLY A 492 18.38 -3.38 27.20
C GLY A 492 17.98 -3.28 28.67
N LEU A 493 18.90 -3.65 29.57
CA LEU A 493 18.79 -3.37 31.00
C LEU A 493 19.20 -1.91 31.29
N PRO A 494 18.56 -1.25 32.28
CA PRO A 494 19.01 0.06 32.75
C PRO A 494 20.49 -0.02 33.15
N SER A 495 21.33 0.76 32.47
CA SER A 495 22.79 0.68 32.65
C SER A 495 23.34 1.81 33.52
N TYR A 496 22.61 2.92 33.63
CA TYR A 496 22.97 4.08 34.45
C TYR A 496 21.79 4.55 35.29
N ALA A 497 22.07 4.94 36.53
CA ALA A 497 21.13 5.66 37.36
C ALA A 497 21.21 7.16 37.03
N SER A 498 20.07 7.80 36.83
CA SER A 498 19.95 9.23 36.61
C SER A 498 19.34 9.86 37.87
N GLY A 499 20.09 9.90 38.98
CA GLY A 499 19.61 10.47 40.24
C GLY A 499 20.36 10.02 41.50
N ASN A 500 19.75 10.27 42.67
CA ASN A 500 20.29 10.05 44.03
C ASN A 500 20.40 8.56 44.46
N THR A 501 20.40 7.63 43.52
CA THR A 501 20.42 6.18 43.79
C THR A 501 21.51 5.54 42.94
N ASP A 502 22.37 4.72 43.53
CA ASP A 502 23.45 4.03 42.82
C ASP A 502 22.96 2.85 41.95
N ASP A 503 21.66 2.54 41.99
CA ASP A 503 21.05 1.43 41.26
C ASP A 503 20.16 1.91 40.08
N PRO A 504 20.57 1.68 38.82
CA PRO A 504 19.81 2.02 37.62
C PRO A 504 18.38 1.41 37.56
N LEU A 505 18.18 0.22 38.12
CA LEU A 505 16.90 -0.47 38.12
C LEU A 505 15.89 0.21 39.03
N ILE A 506 16.32 0.57 40.25
CA ILE A 506 15.48 1.26 41.24
C ILE A 506 15.06 2.63 40.71
N ASP A 507 15.95 3.32 40.01
CA ASP A 507 15.66 4.63 39.42
C ASP A 507 14.59 4.53 38.31
N ALA A 508 14.71 3.54 37.42
CA ALA A 508 13.71 3.28 36.38
C ALA A 508 12.34 2.89 36.97
N MET A 509 12.32 2.06 38.02
CA MET A 509 11.10 1.70 38.75
C MET A 509 10.46 2.92 39.43
N THR A 510 11.26 3.85 39.94
CA THR A 510 10.77 5.08 40.56
C THR A 510 10.13 5.99 39.52
N ALA A 511 10.77 6.18 38.36
CA ALA A 511 10.18 6.90 37.23
C ALA A 511 8.85 6.27 36.78
N ALA A 512 8.75 4.94 36.75
CA ALA A 512 7.49 4.26 36.44
C ALA A 512 6.37 4.58 37.45
N ARG A 513 6.67 4.64 38.75
CA ARG A 513 5.67 5.03 39.77
C ARG A 513 5.18 6.47 39.59
N GLU A 514 6.06 7.38 39.14
CA GLU A 514 5.68 8.76 38.82
C GLU A 514 4.67 8.82 37.66
N ILE A 515 4.84 7.99 36.63
CA ILE A 515 3.87 7.86 35.51
C ILE A 515 2.48 7.49 36.02
N LYS A 516 2.43 6.49 36.91
CA LYS A 516 1.17 6.03 37.52
C LYS A 516 0.52 7.10 38.38
N ALA A 517 1.30 7.85 39.16
CA ALA A 517 0.80 8.95 39.99
C ALA A 517 0.14 10.06 39.17
N LEU A 518 0.64 10.33 37.95
CA LEU A 518 0.08 11.29 37.00
C LEU A 518 -1.08 10.71 36.16
N ASN A 519 -1.38 9.42 36.31
CA ASN A 519 -2.44 8.71 35.61
C ASN A 519 -2.31 8.80 34.07
N TYR A 520 -1.07 8.78 33.56
CA TYR A 520 -0.82 8.60 32.14
C TYR A 520 -0.90 7.11 31.78
N LYS A 521 -1.50 6.81 30.62
CA LYS A 521 -1.50 5.43 30.13
C LYS A 521 -0.12 5.07 29.62
N PHE A 522 0.33 3.87 29.94
CA PHE A 522 1.65 3.39 29.61
C PHE A 522 1.59 2.02 28.96
N THR A 523 2.45 1.79 27.98
CA THR A 523 2.75 0.44 27.50
C THR A 523 4.24 0.31 27.16
N CYS A 524 4.79 -0.88 27.40
CA CYS A 524 6.16 -1.20 27.04
C CYS A 524 6.19 -2.28 25.96
N ILE A 525 7.17 -2.20 25.05
CA ILE A 525 7.44 -3.17 24.00
C ILE A 525 8.90 -3.59 24.16
N GLY A 526 9.09 -4.82 24.65
CA GLY A 526 10.41 -5.45 24.72
C GLY A 526 10.72 -6.14 23.40
N LEU A 527 11.90 -5.89 22.82
CA LEU A 527 12.33 -6.55 21.58
C LEU A 527 13.03 -7.89 21.81
N GLU A 528 13.33 -8.26 23.06
CA GLU A 528 14.01 -9.53 23.41
C GLU A 528 13.58 -10.13 24.77
N SER A 529 13.99 -11.38 25.03
CA SER A 529 13.45 -12.33 26.04
C SER A 529 13.76 -12.03 27.52
N GLN A 530 14.25 -10.83 27.87
CA GLN A 530 14.60 -10.47 29.25
C GLN A 530 13.39 -9.89 29.98
N GLN A 531 12.42 -10.78 30.20
CA GLN A 531 11.00 -10.47 30.37
C GLN A 531 10.61 -9.94 31.76
N ASN A 532 11.32 -10.31 32.83
CA ASN A 532 10.81 -10.09 34.19
C ASN A 532 10.79 -8.61 34.61
N TYR A 533 11.85 -7.86 34.29
CA TYR A 533 11.97 -6.48 34.75
C TYR A 533 11.01 -5.53 34.01
N LEU A 534 10.81 -5.71 32.70
CA LEU A 534 9.88 -4.91 31.91
C LEU A 534 8.42 -5.14 32.30
N ILE A 535 8.07 -6.39 32.67
CA ILE A 535 6.75 -6.72 33.23
C ILE A 535 6.53 -5.95 34.53
N GLU A 536 7.53 -5.95 35.42
CA GLU A 536 7.45 -5.22 36.69
C GLU A 536 7.34 -3.70 36.46
N LEU A 537 8.15 -3.15 35.55
CA LEU A 537 8.11 -1.74 35.18
C LEU A 537 6.74 -1.33 34.64
N ALA A 538 6.17 -2.10 33.71
CA ALA A 538 4.84 -1.85 33.17
C ALA A 538 3.75 -1.89 34.26
N LYS A 539 3.81 -2.87 35.18
CA LYS A 539 2.89 -2.97 36.33
C LYS A 539 3.01 -1.76 37.26
N LEU A 540 4.23 -1.31 37.56
CA LEU A 540 4.48 -0.14 38.40
C LEU A 540 3.97 1.15 37.76
N ALA A 541 4.08 1.29 36.43
CA ALA A 541 3.50 2.39 35.67
C ALA A 541 1.97 2.32 35.52
N GLY A 542 1.33 1.22 35.92
CA GLY A 542 -0.11 1.00 35.71
C GLY A 542 -0.46 0.74 34.24
N GLY A 543 0.51 0.22 33.47
CA GLY A 543 0.42 -0.04 32.06
C GLY A 543 0.48 -1.52 31.69
N THR A 544 0.55 -1.78 30.39
CA THR A 544 0.65 -3.14 29.83
C THR A 544 2.02 -3.38 29.20
N ILE A 545 2.40 -4.63 29.01
CA ILE A 545 3.57 -5.00 28.21
C ILE A 545 3.09 -5.81 27.00
N TYR A 546 3.68 -5.55 25.85
CA TYR A 546 3.52 -6.42 24.69
C TYR A 546 4.66 -7.45 24.67
N ASN A 547 4.33 -8.74 24.68
CA ASN A 547 5.27 -9.85 24.60
C ASN A 547 4.81 -10.86 23.54
N LYS A 548 5.76 -11.40 22.76
CA LYS A 548 5.56 -12.41 21.71
C LYS A 548 4.97 -13.72 22.26
N ASP A 549 5.22 -14.02 23.54
CA ASP A 549 4.87 -15.34 24.11
C ASP A 549 3.63 -15.40 25.01
N ASN A 550 3.03 -14.28 25.42
CA ASN A 550 1.76 -14.29 26.17
C ASN A 550 1.12 -12.91 26.23
N ILE A 551 -0.09 -12.78 25.68
CA ILE A 551 -1.02 -11.71 26.08
C ILE A 551 -1.54 -12.10 27.46
N VAL A 552 -0.85 -11.70 28.53
CA VAL A 552 -1.46 -11.70 29.87
C VAL A 552 -2.23 -10.39 29.98
N SER A 553 -3.54 -10.50 29.78
CA SER A 553 -4.54 -9.46 30.02
C SER A 553 -4.63 -9.03 31.48
#